data_AF-F9RN55-F1
#
_entry.id   AF-F9RN55-F1
#
_cell.length_a   1.000
_cell.length_b   1.000
_cell.length_c   1.000
_cell.angle_alpha   90.00
_cell.angle_beta   90.00
_cell.angle_gamma   90.00
#
_symmetry.space_group_name_H-M   'P 1'
#
loop_
_entity.id
_entity.type
_entity.pdbx_description
1 polymer ?
#
loop_
_entity_poly.entity_id
_entity_poly.type
_entity_poly.pdbx_seq_one_letter_code
_entity_poly.pdbx_strand_id
1 'polypeptide(L)'
;MVLLCRRIGISGEKIHIQKIDGKYEARQALAIFGNFPMSEAELEKIDYNPFHNDFIGEYAIGKGETTDKAIAAMEENFSVIEKSLWL
;
A
#
# COMPACT_ATOMS: atom_id res chain seq x y z
N MET A 1 21.02 -21.07 7.79
CA MET A 1 20.90 -19.64 7.38
C MET A 1 19.41 -19.35 7.23
N VAL A 2 18.79 -18.73 8.22
CA VAL A 2 17.37 -18.35 8.14
C VAL A 2 17.30 -17.06 7.34
N LEU A 3 16.72 -17.11 6.14
CA LEU A 3 16.37 -15.91 5.39
C LEU A 3 15.27 -15.17 6.18
N LEU A 4 15.68 -14.13 6.90
CA LEU A 4 14.77 -13.20 7.56
C LEU A 4 14.16 -12.31 6.47
N CYS A 5 13.10 -12.78 5.82
CA CYS A 5 12.26 -11.92 5.01
C CYS A 5 11.61 -10.91 5.96
N ARG A 6 12.06 -9.65 5.94
CA ARG A 6 11.54 -8.56 6.79
C ARG A 6 10.15 -8.05 6.36
N ARG A 7 9.40 -8.84 5.58
CA ARG A 7 8.13 -8.48 4.91
C ARG A 7 7.26 -9.71 4.64
N ILE A 8 7.30 -10.72 5.51
CA ILE A 8 6.52 -11.94 5.29
C ILE A 8 5.04 -11.59 5.42
N GLY A 9 4.27 -11.85 4.37
CA GLY A 9 2.81 -11.73 4.38
C GLY A 9 2.25 -10.41 3.85
N ILE A 10 3.06 -9.46 3.40
CA ILE A 10 2.57 -8.26 2.70
C ILE A 10 3.40 -7.99 1.45
N SER A 11 2.74 -7.78 0.32
CA SER A 11 3.35 -7.32 -0.92
C SER A 11 2.56 -6.16 -1.54
N GLY A 12 3.27 -5.18 -2.09
CA GLY A 12 2.68 -4.10 -2.89
C GLY A 12 3.66 -3.73 -4.00
N GLU A 13 3.15 -3.53 -5.21
CA GLU A 13 4.01 -3.33 -6.40
C GLU A 13 4.25 -1.86 -6.72
N LYS A 14 3.22 -1.02 -6.56
CA LYS A 14 3.24 0.37 -7.05
C LYS A 14 2.76 1.35 -5.99
N ILE A 15 3.49 2.45 -5.85
CA ILE A 15 3.09 3.58 -5.03
C ILE A 15 2.41 4.60 -5.95
N HIS A 16 1.16 4.91 -5.65
CA HIS A 16 0.40 5.96 -6.30
C HIS A 16 0.44 7.20 -5.42
N ILE A 17 0.54 8.38 -6.05
CA ILE A 17 0.61 9.65 -5.33
C ILE A 17 -0.38 10.62 -5.96
N GLN A 18 -1.20 11.25 -5.12
CA GLN A 18 -2.13 12.29 -5.54
C GLN A 18 -2.01 13.52 -4.65
N LYS A 19 -2.25 14.71 -5.20
CA LYS A 19 -2.35 15.95 -4.42
C LYS A 19 -3.81 16.17 -4.03
N ILE A 20 -4.09 16.23 -2.74
CA ILE A 20 -5.42 16.38 -2.14
C ILE A 20 -5.34 17.51 -1.10
N ASP A 21 -6.21 18.51 -1.22
CA ASP A 21 -6.29 19.67 -0.30
C ASP A 21 -4.95 20.35 -0.01
N GLY A 22 -4.10 20.48 -1.04
CA GLY A 22 -2.80 21.11 -0.93
C GLY A 22 -1.69 20.24 -0.32
N LYS A 23 -1.99 19.01 0.10
CA LYS A 23 -1.04 18.00 0.59
C LYS A 23 -0.88 16.87 -0.42
N TYR A 24 0.20 16.11 -0.29
CA TYR A 24 0.42 14.87 -1.04
C TYR A 24 -0.06 13.69 -0.21
N GLU A 25 -0.74 12.76 -0.87
CA GLU A 25 -1.14 11.48 -0.32
C GLU A 25 -0.52 10.39 -1.18
N ALA A 26 0.21 9.49 -0.54
CA ALA A 26 0.77 8.28 -1.14
C ALA A 26 -0.06 7.08 -0.69
N ARG A 27 -0.44 6.21 -1.63
CA ARG A 27 -1.11 4.94 -1.36
C ARG A 27 -0.42 3.81 -2.10
N GLN A 28 -0.40 2.63 -1.48
CA GLN A 28 0.09 1.40 -2.11
C GLN A 28 -0.88 0.26 -1.81
N ALA A 29 -1.37 -0.41 -2.84
CA ALA A 29 -2.20 -1.60 -2.69
C ALA A 29 -1.41 -2.71 -2.01
N LEU A 30 -2.03 -3.41 -1.05
CA LEU A 30 -1.40 -4.48 -0.30
C LEU A 30 -2.11 -5.81 -0.53
N ALA A 31 -1.34 -6.81 -0.97
CA ALA A 31 -1.76 -8.20 -0.88
C ALA A 31 -1.40 -8.70 0.52
N ILE A 32 -2.38 -9.20 1.28
CA ILE A 32 -2.16 -9.80 2.59
C ILE A 32 -2.09 -11.32 2.42
N PHE A 33 -1.02 -11.93 2.92
CA PHE A 33 -0.65 -13.33 2.68
C PHE A 33 -0.72 -13.74 1.20
N GLY A 34 -0.34 -12.82 0.31
CA GLY A 34 -0.33 -13.03 -1.15
C GLY A 34 -1.71 -12.97 -1.80
N ASN A 35 -2.76 -12.53 -1.10
CA ASN A 35 -4.10 -12.42 -1.63
C ASN A 35 -4.61 -10.99 -1.64
N PHE A 36 -5.29 -10.63 -2.73
CA PHE A 36 -6.17 -9.47 -2.79
C PHE A 36 -7.63 -9.97 -2.76
N PRO A 37 -8.57 -9.14 -2.27
CA PRO A 37 -10.00 -9.48 -2.32
C PRO A 37 -10.62 -9.21 -3.70
N MET A 38 -9.82 -8.74 -4.66
CA MET A 38 -10.16 -8.60 -6.08
C MET A 38 -9.41 -9.64 -6.90
N SER A 39 -9.99 -10.04 -8.03
CA SER A 39 -9.25 -10.86 -9.01
C SER A 39 -8.12 -10.06 -9.66
N GLU A 40 -7.10 -10.77 -10.13
CA GLU A 40 -5.96 -10.17 -10.85
C GLU A 40 -6.43 -9.32 -12.04
N ALA A 41 -7.40 -9.81 -12.82
CA ALA A 41 -7.96 -9.07 -13.96
C ALA A 41 -8.72 -7.79 -13.55
N GLU A 42 -9.29 -7.73 -12.34
CA GLU A 42 -9.92 -6.51 -11.83
C GLU A 42 -8.88 -5.51 -11.32
N LEU A 43 -7.81 -5.99 -10.70
CA LEU A 43 -6.68 -5.16 -10.25
C LEU A 43 -5.90 -4.56 -11.42
N GLU A 44 -5.64 -5.35 -12.46
CA GLU A 44 -4.97 -4.89 -13.68
C GLU A 44 -5.75 -3.77 -14.38
N LYS A 45 -7.09 -3.87 -14.43
CA LYS A 45 -7.95 -2.84 -15.03
C LYS A 45 -7.82 -1.48 -14.35
N ILE A 46 -7.55 -1.47 -13.06
CA ILE A 46 -7.36 -0.26 -12.27
C ILE A 46 -5.89 0.05 -12.01
N ASP A 47 -4.96 -0.67 -12.66
CA ASP A 47 -3.51 -0.51 -12.49
C ASP A 47 -3.09 -0.59 -11.01
N TYR A 48 -3.72 -1.49 -10.24
CA TYR A 48 -3.51 -1.67 -8.81
C TYR A 48 -3.65 -0.36 -7.98
N ASN A 49 -4.40 0.62 -8.50
CA ASN A 49 -4.45 1.97 -7.95
C ASN A 49 -5.44 2.10 -6.79
N PRO A 50 -5.00 2.34 -5.54
CA PRO A 50 -5.89 2.49 -4.40
C PRO A 50 -6.66 3.82 -4.35
N PHE A 51 -6.41 4.74 -5.28
CA PHE A 51 -7.24 5.93 -5.47
C PHE A 51 -8.42 5.66 -6.42
N HIS A 52 -8.44 4.52 -7.10
CA HIS A 52 -9.55 4.18 -7.99
C HIS A 52 -10.81 3.86 -7.16
N ASN A 53 -11.97 4.34 -7.59
CA ASN A 53 -13.23 4.13 -6.86
C ASN A 53 -13.62 2.65 -6.74
N ASP A 54 -13.23 1.85 -7.73
CA ASP A 54 -13.49 0.41 -7.77
C ASP A 54 -12.44 -0.42 -7.01
N PHE A 55 -11.43 0.21 -6.38
CA PHE A 55 -10.45 -0.51 -5.58
C PHE A 55 -11.10 -1.04 -4.30
N ILE A 56 -11.05 -2.36 -4.11
CA ILE A 56 -11.51 -3.07 -2.93
C ILE A 56 -10.30 -3.81 -2.37
N GLY A 57 -9.89 -3.47 -1.16
CA GLY A 57 -8.79 -4.13 -0.49
C GLY A 57 -8.05 -3.25 0.48
N GLU A 58 -7.02 -3.84 1.08
CA GLU A 58 -6.14 -3.14 2.02
C GLU A 58 -5.07 -2.36 1.25
N TYR A 59 -4.71 -1.20 1.80
CA TYR A 59 -3.66 -0.37 1.24
C TYR A 59 -2.90 0.35 2.34
N ALA A 60 -1.60 0.53 2.14
CA ALA A 60 -0.81 1.44 2.96
C ALA A 60 -1.12 2.88 2.53
N ILE A 61 -1.17 3.80 3.48
CA ILE A 61 -1.45 5.22 3.25
C ILE A 61 -0.47 6.12 4.01
N GLY A 62 -0.04 7.20 3.36
CA GLY A 62 0.75 8.25 3.99
C GLY A 62 0.42 9.63 3.43
N LYS A 63 0.47 10.65 4.29
CA LYS A 63 0.20 12.04 3.89
C LYS A 63 1.37 12.94 4.26
N GLY A 64 1.69 13.90 3.41
CA GLY A 64 2.81 14.81 3.63
C GLY A 64 2.70 16.11 2.84
N GLU A 65 3.48 17.12 3.23
CA GLU A 65 3.58 18.40 2.51
C GLU A 65 4.34 18.26 1.19
N THR A 66 5.16 17.21 1.07
CA THR A 66 5.90 16.83 -0.13
C THR A 66 5.61 15.36 -0.44
N THR A 67 5.91 14.95 -1.68
CA THR A 67 5.86 13.54 -2.10
C THR A 67 6.67 12.65 -1.17
N ASP A 68 7.88 13.08 -0.81
CA ASP A 68 8.81 12.27 -0.01
C ASP A 68 8.29 12.08 1.42
N LYS A 69 7.73 13.14 2.02
CA LYS A 69 7.09 13.05 3.34
C LYS A 69 5.87 12.12 3.30
N ALA A 70 5.10 12.15 2.21
CA ALA A 70 3.94 11.28 2.05
C ALA A 70 4.36 9.81 1.90
N ILE A 71 5.42 9.52 1.14
CA ILE A 71 5.99 8.17 1.00
C ILE A 71 6.53 7.67 2.34
N ALA A 72 7.32 8.48 3.06
CA ALA A 72 7.86 8.09 4.36
C ALA A 72 6.74 7.73 5.36
N ALA A 73 5.69 8.56 5.43
CA ALA A 73 4.52 8.27 6.26
C ALA A 73 3.77 7.00 5.82
N MET A 74 3.74 6.71 4.52
CA MET A 74 3.14 5.49 3.97
C MET A 74 3.96 4.25 4.34
N GLU A 75 5.30 4.34 4.33
CA GLU A 75 6.19 3.26 4.76
C GLU A 75 6.06 2.98 6.26
N GLU A 76 5.87 4.02 7.09
CA GLU A 76 5.56 3.85 8.51
C GLU A 76 4.23 3.11 8.71
N ASN A 77 3.18 3.51 7.97
CA ASN A 77 1.89 2.84 7.98
C ASN A 77 2.01 1.37 7.53
N PHE A 78 2.76 1.10 6.45
CA PHE A 78 3.08 -0.25 6.00
C PHE A 78 3.71 -1.08 7.12
N SER A 79 4.72 -0.54 7.83
CA SER A 79 5.38 -1.25 8.93
C SER A 79 4.44 -1.55 10.10
N VAL A 80 3.46 -0.69 10.36
CA VAL A 80 2.43 -0.92 11.38
C VAL A 80 1.50 -2.06 10.95
N ILE A 81 1.02 -2.05 9.70
CA ILE A 81 0.18 -3.12 9.15
C ILE A 81 0.93 -4.46 9.21
N GLU A 82 2.19 -4.48 8.78
CA GLU A 82 3.05 -5.66 8.85
C GLU A 82 3.12 -6.22 10.26
N LYS A 83 3.44 -5.39 11.26
CA LYS A 83 3.52 -5.83 12.65
C LYS A 83 2.18 -6.34 13.17
N SER A 84 1.06 -5.75 12.74
CA SER A 84 -0.27 -6.18 13.20
C SER A 84 -0.70 -7.57 12.71
N LEU A 85 -0.13 -8.06 11.60
CA LEU A 85 -0.42 -9.41 11.11
C LEU A 85 0.22 -10.53 11.94
N TRP A 86 1.19 -10.18 12.81
CA TRP A 86 1.95 -11.12 13.63
C TRP A 86 1.64 -10.99 15.14
N LEU A 87 0.65 -10.17 15.50
CA LEU A 87 0.11 -10.08 16.86
C LEU A 87 -0.93 -11.18 17.10
#